data_AF-A0A963NF65-F1
#
_entry.id   AF-A0A963NF65-F1
#
_cell.length_a   1.000
_cell.length_b   1.000
_cell.length_c   1.000
_cell.angle_alpha   90.00
_cell.angle_beta   90.00
_cell.angle_gamma   90.00
#
_symmetry.space_group_name_H-M   'P 1'
#
loop_
_entity.id
_entity.type
_entity.pdbx_description
1 polymer ?
#
loop_
_entity_poly.entity_id
_entity_poly.type
_entity_poly.pdbx_seq_one_letter_code
_entity_poly.pdbx_strand_id
1 'polypeptide(L)'
;MAFPAFSTPHYLRIVRASAWYDLLVTWPFALPWTFAWVYAQLGVLAHGLGLPGALHPLDSTHLLLANLLGSVVVVWSIARIAAPSLLLGRLDGVARFLFAAWQMYAVAHGASAVVLGFTLFELLFGVLQWWRVGPQRGAPVSALAPAGL
;
A
#
# COMPACT_ATOMS: atom_id res chain seq x y z
N MET A 1 20.19 18.83 12.16
CA MET A 1 18.71 18.92 12.18
C MET A 1 18.15 17.57 12.63
N ALA A 2 17.58 17.51 13.84
CA ALA A 2 16.94 16.29 14.33
C ALA A 2 15.55 16.19 13.68
N PHE A 3 15.37 15.21 12.78
CA PHE A 3 14.07 14.94 12.18
C PHE A 3 13.05 14.58 13.26
N PRO A 4 11.84 15.17 13.26
CA PRO A 4 10.79 14.84 14.22
C PRO A 4 10.38 13.37 14.05
N ALA A 5 10.36 12.63 15.16
CA ALA A 5 9.99 11.22 15.18
C ALA A 5 8.54 11.10 15.64
N PHE A 6 7.72 10.33 14.91
CA PHE A 6 6.32 10.13 15.29
C PHE A 6 6.22 9.31 16.59
N SER A 7 5.29 9.67 17.47
CA SER A 7 4.97 8.85 18.64
C SER A 7 4.34 7.53 18.21
N THR A 8 4.66 6.44 18.91
CA THR A 8 4.17 5.08 18.60
C THR A 8 2.64 4.99 18.39
N PRO A 9 1.79 5.68 19.17
CA PRO A 9 0.33 5.69 18.95
C PRO A 9 -0.11 6.43 17.68
N HIS A 10 0.66 7.43 17.25
CA HIS A 10 0.39 8.18 16.02
C HIS A 10 0.76 7.34 14.78
N TYR A 11 1.89 6.66 14.84
CA TYR A 11 2.31 5.74 13.79
C TYR A 11 1.31 4.59 13.57
N LEU A 12 0.81 3.97 14.64
CA LEU A 12 -0.19 2.90 14.53
C LEU A 12 -1.52 3.39 13.92
N ARG A 13 -1.92 4.65 14.17
CA ARG A 13 -3.08 5.26 13.50
C ARG A 13 -2.85 5.46 12.00
N ILE A 14 -1.65 5.88 11.60
CA ILE A 14 -1.28 5.99 10.18
C ILE A 14 -1.32 4.63 9.50
N VAL A 15 -0.74 3.58 10.12
CA VAL A 15 -0.78 2.21 9.57
C VAL A 15 -2.21 1.73 9.40
N ARG A 16 -3.09 1.98 10.39
CA ARG A 16 -4.50 1.59 10.30
C ARG A 16 -5.27 2.39 9.24
N ALA A 17 -5.03 3.70 9.14
CA ALA A 17 -5.63 4.53 8.09
C ALA A 17 -5.18 4.10 6.69
N SER A 18 -3.89 3.76 6.54
CA SER A 18 -3.33 3.22 5.30
C SER A 18 -3.94 1.88 4.92
N ALA A 19 -4.18 1.00 5.89
CA ALA A 19 -4.83 -0.29 5.64
C ALA A 19 -6.32 -0.13 5.26
N TRP A 20 -7.02 0.85 5.84
CA TRP A 20 -8.37 1.21 5.40
C TRP A 20 -8.39 1.77 3.98
N TYR A 21 -7.42 2.63 3.64
CA TYR A 21 -7.27 3.14 2.28
C TYR A 21 -7.02 2.00 1.29
N ASP A 22 -6.08 1.10 1.58
CA ASP A 22 -5.81 -0.05 0.71
C ASP A 22 -7.03 -0.95 0.55
N LEU A 23 -7.81 -1.17 1.61
CA LEU A 23 -9.06 -1.92 1.51
C LEU A 23 -10.08 -1.20 0.61
N LEU A 24 -10.30 0.11 0.80
CA LEU A 24 -11.25 0.90 0.02
C LEU A 24 -10.84 1.09 -1.45
N VAL A 25 -9.54 1.17 -1.72
CA VAL A 25 -9.03 1.32 -3.08
C VAL A 25 -8.94 -0.03 -3.79
N THR A 26 -8.63 -1.11 -3.06
CA THR A 26 -8.35 -2.41 -3.68
C THR A 26 -9.55 -3.36 -3.69
N TRP A 27 -10.58 -3.16 -2.88
CA TRP A 27 -11.80 -3.99 -2.97
C TRP A 27 -12.42 -4.06 -4.38
N PRO A 28 -12.44 -2.99 -5.20
CA PRO A 28 -12.98 -3.06 -6.55
C PRO A 28 -12.11 -3.91 -7.49
N PHE A 29 -10.83 -4.14 -7.15
CA PHE A 29 -9.94 -5.01 -7.92
C PHE A 29 -10.12 -6.49 -7.60
N ALA A 30 -10.79 -6.83 -6.49
CA ALA A 30 -10.99 -8.21 -6.08
C ALA A 30 -12.15 -8.90 -6.81
N LEU A 31 -13.09 -8.13 -7.39
CA LEU A 31 -14.21 -8.70 -8.15
C LEU A 31 -14.04 -8.40 -9.65
N PRO A 32 -14.25 -9.40 -10.54
CA PRO A 32 -13.98 -9.26 -11.96
C PRO A 32 -14.83 -8.17 -12.64
N TRP A 33 -16.09 -8.01 -12.23
CA TRP A 33 -16.98 -6.99 -12.81
C TRP A 33 -16.63 -5.58 -12.34
N THR A 34 -16.28 -5.38 -11.08
CA THR A 34 -15.85 -4.07 -10.59
C THR A 34 -14.50 -3.69 -11.18
N PHE A 35 -13.59 -4.64 -11.34
CA PHE A 35 -12.29 -4.40 -11.96
C PHE A 35 -12.43 -4.01 -13.42
N ALA A 36 -13.24 -4.73 -14.20
CA ALA A 36 -13.51 -4.39 -15.60
C ALA A 36 -14.11 -2.98 -15.74
N TRP A 37 -15.02 -2.61 -14.83
CA TRP A 37 -15.59 -1.26 -14.80
C TRP A 37 -14.54 -0.19 -14.48
N VAL A 38 -13.75 -0.36 -13.40
CA VAL A 38 -12.66 0.57 -13.05
C VAL A 38 -11.65 0.70 -14.20
N TYR A 39 -11.28 -0.42 -14.81
CA TYR A 39 -10.35 -0.44 -15.95
C TYR A 39 -10.89 0.35 -17.14
N ALA A 40 -12.18 0.24 -17.46
CA ALA A 40 -12.81 1.02 -18.51
C ALA A 40 -12.78 2.53 -18.20
N GLN A 41 -13.05 2.93 -16.94
CA GLN A 41 -12.99 4.33 -16.52
C GLN A 41 -11.57 4.90 -16.59
N LEU A 42 -10.56 4.11 -16.21
CA LEU A 42 -9.15 4.47 -16.41
C LEU A 42 -8.81 4.63 -17.89
N GLY A 43 -9.39 3.77 -18.74
CA GLY A 43 -9.37 3.91 -20.20
C GLY A 43 -9.84 5.26 -20.69
N VAL A 44 -11.04 5.66 -20.28
CA VAL A 44 -11.64 6.94 -20.65
C VAL A 44 -10.79 8.11 -20.15
N LEU A 45 -10.29 8.02 -18.91
CA LEU A 45 -9.49 9.08 -18.29
C LEU A 45 -8.12 9.22 -18.95
N ALA A 46 -7.46 8.10 -19.28
CA ALA A 46 -6.19 8.10 -20.00
C ALA A 46 -6.31 8.71 -21.40
N HIS A 47 -7.37 8.37 -22.13
CA HIS A 47 -7.66 8.96 -23.43
C HIS A 47 -8.01 10.45 -23.32
N GLY A 48 -8.85 10.83 -22.34
CA GLY A 48 -9.25 12.22 -22.13
C GLY A 48 -8.09 13.14 -21.73
N LEU A 49 -7.10 12.62 -21.01
CA LEU A 49 -5.89 13.34 -20.62
C LEU A 49 -4.75 13.23 -21.65
N GLY A 50 -4.92 12.46 -22.73
CA GLY A 50 -3.87 12.23 -23.74
C GLY A 50 -2.62 11.56 -23.18
N LEU A 51 -2.76 10.69 -22.17
CA LEU A 51 -1.63 10.07 -21.50
C LEU A 51 -0.93 9.06 -22.44
N PRO A 52 0.42 9.03 -22.47
CA PRO A 52 1.18 8.09 -23.29
C PRO A 52 1.05 6.64 -22.78
N GLY A 53 1.23 5.70 -23.71
CA GLY A 53 1.16 4.25 -23.46
C GLY A 53 -0.20 3.65 -23.80
N ALA A 54 -0.23 2.34 -23.99
CA ALA A 54 -1.44 1.62 -24.38
C ALA A 54 -2.11 0.95 -23.18
N LEU A 55 -3.43 1.07 -23.08
CA LEU A 55 -4.26 0.20 -22.24
C LEU A 55 -4.70 -0.97 -23.11
N HIS A 56 -4.05 -2.11 -22.92
CA HIS A 56 -4.37 -3.32 -23.66
C HIS A 56 -5.72 -3.89 -23.22
N PRO A 57 -6.52 -4.48 -24.13
CA PRO A 57 -7.76 -5.13 -23.75
C PRO A 57 -7.54 -6.15 -22.63
N LEU A 58 -8.44 -6.14 -21.64
CA LEU A 58 -8.42 -7.14 -20.58
C LEU A 58 -8.73 -8.52 -21.18
N ASP A 59 -7.82 -9.46 -20.92
CA ASP A 59 -8.05 -10.87 -21.22
C ASP A 59 -8.38 -11.61 -19.91
N SER A 60 -8.94 -12.81 -20.03
CA SER A 60 -9.30 -13.69 -18.91
C SER A 60 -8.11 -13.94 -17.98
N THR A 61 -6.89 -14.05 -18.54
CA THR A 61 -5.66 -14.22 -17.74
C THR A 61 -5.34 -12.97 -16.93
N HIS A 62 -5.47 -11.78 -17.53
CA HIS A 62 -5.25 -10.50 -16.84
C HIS A 62 -6.25 -10.30 -15.70
N LEU A 63 -7.52 -10.64 -15.94
CA LEU A 63 -8.57 -10.60 -14.92
C LEU A 63 -8.29 -11.55 -13.75
N LEU A 64 -7.86 -12.78 -14.04
CA LEU A 64 -7.49 -13.75 -13.01
C LEU A 64 -6.35 -13.22 -12.13
N LEU A 65 -5.26 -12.73 -12.73
CA LEU A 65 -4.11 -12.19 -12.01
C LEU A 65 -4.50 -10.95 -11.18
N ALA A 66 -5.33 -10.07 -11.74
CA ALA A 66 -5.85 -8.89 -11.02
C ALA A 66 -6.68 -9.29 -9.79
N ASN A 67 -7.60 -10.24 -9.93
CA ASN A 67 -8.44 -10.71 -8.83
C ASN A 67 -7.62 -11.43 -7.74
N LEU A 68 -6.64 -12.25 -8.13
CA LEU A 68 -5.74 -12.91 -7.18
C LEU A 68 -4.92 -11.89 -6.38
N LEU A 69 -4.31 -10.91 -7.07
CA LEU A 69 -3.55 -9.84 -6.43
C LEU A 69 -4.46 -9.01 -5.52
N GLY A 70 -5.64 -8.61 -6.00
CA GLY A 70 -6.62 -7.85 -5.25
C GLY A 70 -7.08 -8.57 -3.98
N SER A 71 -7.31 -9.89 -4.06
CA SER A 71 -7.67 -10.72 -2.91
C SER A 71 -6.57 -10.76 -1.85
N VAL A 72 -5.30 -10.91 -2.25
CA VAL A 72 -4.15 -10.88 -1.34
C VAL A 72 -4.07 -9.53 -0.62
N VAL A 73 -4.23 -8.42 -1.34
CA VAL A 73 -4.20 -7.06 -0.75
C VAL A 73 -5.37 -6.83 0.20
N VAL A 74 -6.57 -7.34 -0.11
CA VAL A 74 -7.74 -7.28 0.79
C VAL A 74 -7.46 -8.02 2.10
N VAL A 75 -6.99 -9.28 2.03
CA VAL A 75 -6.65 -10.08 3.22
C VAL A 75 -5.54 -9.41 4.02
N TRP A 76 -4.51 -8.89 3.36
CA TRP A 76 -3.40 -8.17 3.99
C TRP A 76 -3.87 -6.89 4.70
N SER A 77 -4.80 -6.16 4.10
CA SER A 77 -5.39 -4.95 4.68
C SER A 77 -6.22 -5.27 5.93
N ILE A 78 -7.01 -6.34 5.88
CA ILE A 78 -7.74 -6.84 7.06
C ILE A 78 -6.77 -7.24 8.17
N ALA A 79 -5.69 -7.96 7.86
CA ALA A 79 -4.67 -8.34 8.84
C ALA A 79 -4.04 -7.11 9.54
N ARG A 80 -3.74 -6.06 8.78
CA ARG A 80 -3.21 -4.79 9.34
C ARG A 80 -4.25 -4.02 10.16
N ILE A 81 -5.53 -4.07 9.80
CA ILE A 81 -6.62 -3.45 10.58
C ILE A 81 -6.82 -4.19 11.91
N ALA A 82 -6.79 -5.53 11.87
CA ALA A 82 -7.02 -6.40 13.01
C ALA A 82 -5.87 -6.36 14.02
N ALA A 83 -4.62 -6.40 13.54
CA ALA A 83 -3.44 -6.47 14.39
C ALA A 83 -2.32 -5.53 13.91
N PRO A 84 -2.50 -4.20 13.98
CA PRO A 84 -1.50 -3.24 13.50
C PRO A 84 -0.20 -3.36 14.31
N SER A 85 0.92 -3.59 13.62
CA SER A 85 2.25 -3.70 14.25
C SER A 85 3.31 -2.93 13.46
N LEU A 86 4.44 -2.60 14.11
CA LEU A 86 5.57 -1.94 13.44
C LEU A 86 6.12 -2.77 12.28
N LEU A 87 6.21 -4.10 12.47
CA LEU A 87 6.69 -5.02 11.45
C LEU A 87 5.78 -5.00 10.22
N LEU A 88 4.46 -5.07 10.41
CA LEU A 88 3.49 -5.03 9.31
C LEU A 88 3.52 -3.68 8.57
N GLY A 89 3.72 -2.56 9.27
CA GLY A 89 3.91 -1.26 8.61
C GLY A 89 5.21 -1.18 7.80
N ARG A 90 6.31 -1.76 8.28
CA ARG A 90 7.57 -1.79 7.51
C ARG A 90 7.47 -2.69 6.27
N LEU A 91 6.87 -3.86 6.42
CA LEU A 91 6.62 -4.77 5.29
C LEU A 91 5.68 -4.13 4.26
N ASP A 92 4.69 -3.37 4.69
CA ASP A 92 3.82 -2.63 3.79
C ASP A 92 4.56 -1.51 3.04
N GLY A 93 5.43 -0.77 3.72
CA GLY A 93 6.33 0.18 3.05
C GLY A 93 7.17 -0.48 1.96
N VAL A 94 7.77 -1.65 2.24
CA VAL A 94 8.53 -2.43 1.25
C VAL A 94 7.64 -2.86 0.08
N ALA A 95 6.43 -3.35 0.36
CA ALA A 95 5.48 -3.75 -0.68
C ALA A 95 5.11 -2.57 -1.60
N ARG A 96 4.89 -1.37 -1.03
CA ARG A 96 4.61 -0.14 -1.80
C ARG A 96 5.79 0.28 -2.67
N PHE A 97 7.02 0.22 -2.17
CA PHE A 97 8.19 0.49 -3.01
C PHE A 97 8.35 -0.52 -4.13
N LEU A 98 8.04 -1.80 -3.86
CA LEU A 98 8.08 -2.85 -4.86
C LEU A 98 7.01 -2.62 -5.95
N PHE A 99 5.77 -2.30 -5.56
CA PHE A 99 4.71 -1.95 -6.51
C PHE A 99 5.10 -0.74 -7.36
N ALA A 100 5.60 0.33 -6.74
CA ALA A 100 6.05 1.51 -7.47
C ALA A 100 7.17 1.18 -8.47
N ALA A 101 8.14 0.35 -8.09
CA ALA A 101 9.20 -0.10 -9.00
C ALA A 101 8.65 -0.84 -10.21
N TRP A 102 7.72 -1.79 -10.01
CA TRP A 102 7.11 -2.53 -11.12
C TRP A 102 6.20 -1.67 -11.99
N GLN A 103 5.47 -0.71 -11.41
CA GLN A 103 4.64 0.23 -12.16
C GLN A 103 5.50 1.14 -13.04
N MET A 104 6.60 1.68 -12.50
CA MET A 104 7.57 2.46 -13.30
C MET A 104 8.20 1.61 -14.41
N TYR A 105 8.58 0.37 -14.12
CA TYR A 105 9.12 -0.55 -15.11
C TYR A 105 8.11 -0.82 -16.23
N ALA A 106 6.84 -1.08 -15.89
CA ALA A 106 5.79 -1.34 -16.86
C ALA A 106 5.57 -0.13 -17.79
N VAL A 107 5.56 1.09 -17.24
CA VAL A 107 5.39 2.32 -18.03
C VAL A 107 6.60 2.56 -18.93
N ALA A 108 7.82 2.30 -18.46
CA ALA A 108 9.02 2.36 -19.28
C ALA A 108 8.99 1.36 -20.45
N HIS A 109 8.21 0.28 -20.34
CA HIS A 109 8.00 -0.74 -21.38
C HIS A 109 6.70 -0.54 -22.18
N GLY A 110 6.06 0.62 -22.07
CA GLY A 110 4.91 1.00 -22.91
C GLY A 110 3.53 0.82 -22.28
N ALA A 111 3.45 0.43 -20.99
CA ALA A 111 2.18 0.46 -20.27
C ALA A 111 1.68 1.90 -20.10
N SER A 112 0.37 2.07 -20.01
CA SER A 112 -0.23 3.40 -19.86
C SER A 112 0.27 4.14 -18.61
N ALA A 113 0.64 5.40 -18.81
CA ALA A 113 1.04 6.30 -17.73
C ALA A 113 -0.06 6.57 -16.70
N VAL A 114 -1.32 6.17 -16.95
CA VAL A 114 -2.41 6.25 -15.98
C VAL A 114 -2.10 5.47 -14.69
N VAL A 115 -1.27 4.43 -14.79
CA VAL A 115 -0.80 3.65 -13.63
C VAL A 115 0.09 4.49 -12.70
N LEU A 116 0.80 5.49 -13.23
CA LEU A 116 1.63 6.41 -12.42
C LEU A 116 0.81 7.26 -11.45
N GLY A 117 -0.48 7.46 -11.72
CA GLY A 117 -1.40 8.08 -10.77
C GLY A 117 -1.50 7.25 -9.48
N PHE A 118 -1.63 5.93 -9.60
CA PHE A 118 -1.61 5.01 -8.47
C PHE A 118 -0.22 4.96 -7.82
N THR A 119 0.84 4.95 -8.63
CA THR A 119 2.23 4.97 -8.13
C THR A 119 2.50 6.17 -7.23
N LEU A 120 1.95 7.35 -7.55
CA LEU A 120 2.12 8.56 -6.74
C LEU A 120 1.53 8.40 -5.34
N PHE A 121 0.31 7.84 -5.23
CA PHE A 121 -0.32 7.58 -3.94
C PHE A 121 0.44 6.50 -3.17
N GLU A 122 0.88 5.43 -3.85
CA GLU A 122 1.70 4.39 -3.23
C GLU A 122 3.01 4.92 -2.67
N LEU A 123 3.71 5.78 -3.42
CA LEU A 123 4.94 6.45 -2.98
C LEU A 123 4.69 7.40 -1.82
N LEU A 124 3.62 8.20 -1.85
CA LEU A 124 3.26 9.08 -0.74
C LEU A 124 3.07 8.29 0.56
N PHE A 125 2.26 7.23 0.52
CA PHE A 125 2.05 6.37 1.68
C PHE A 125 3.29 5.55 2.06
N GLY A 126 4.07 5.07 1.10
CA GLY A 126 5.32 4.34 1.34
C GLY A 126 6.36 5.21 2.05
N VAL A 127 6.51 6.47 1.62
CA VAL A 127 7.37 7.46 2.26
C VAL A 127 6.85 7.82 3.66
N LEU A 128 5.54 7.98 3.83
CA LEU A 128 4.92 8.23 5.14
C LEU A 128 5.12 7.09 6.13
N GLN A 129 5.07 5.84 5.67
CA GLN A 129 5.32 4.66 6.51
C GLN A 129 6.81 4.40 6.76
N TRP A 130 7.69 4.83 5.87
CA TRP A 130 9.14 4.81 6.09
C TRP A 130 9.64 5.97 6.96
N TRP A 131 8.79 6.96 7.22
CA TRP A 131 9.13 8.09 8.06
C TRP A 131 9.43 7.64 9.50
N ARG A 132 10.46 8.23 10.10
CA ARG A 132 11.02 7.83 11.40
C ARG A 132 9.93 7.70 12.48
N VAL A 133 9.81 6.49 13.02
CA VAL A 133 9.07 6.21 14.26
C VAL A 133 10.02 6.42 15.42
N GLY A 134 9.60 7.23 16.41
CA GLY A 134 10.37 7.45 17.63
C GLY A 134 10.54 6.16 18.43
N PRO A 135 11.55 6.08 19.32
CA PRO A 135 11.81 4.88 20.10
C PRO A 135 10.53 4.41 20.79
N GLN A 136 10.20 3.13 20.66
CA GLN A 136 9.27 2.52 21.59
C GLN A 136 9.86 2.77 22.98
N ARG A 137 9.18 3.57 23.82
CA ARG A 137 9.46 3.50 25.26
C ARG A 137 9.09 2.07 25.63
N GLY A 138 10.11 1.23 25.72
CA GLY A 138 9.98 -0.12 26.23
C GLY A 138 9.16 -0.05 27.52
N ALA A 139 8.28 -1.03 27.69
CA ALA A 139 7.64 -1.26 28.98
C ALA A 139 8.70 -1.09 30.08
N PRO A 140 8.39 -0.41 31.20
CA PRO A 140 9.34 -0.33 32.29
C PRO A 140 9.71 -1.77 32.64
N VAL A 141 10.98 -2.13 32.40
CA VAL A 141 11.55 -3.35 32.96
C VAL A 141 11.40 -3.15 34.45
N SER A 142 10.38 -3.78 35.03
CA SER A 142 10.20 -3.81 36.47
C SER A 142 11.44 -4.49 37.00
N ALA A 143 12.39 -3.69 37.46
CA ALA A 143 13.54 -4.14 38.21
C ALA A 143 13.00 -4.64 39.55
N LEU A 144 12.42 -5.84 39.55
CA LEU A 144 12.28 -6.64 40.74
C LEU A 144 13.70 -7.06 41.11
N ALA A 145 14.25 -6.28 42.03
CA ALA A 145 15.53 -6.50 42.67
C ALA A 145 15.68 -7.94 43.15
N PRO A 146 16.90 -8.50 43.14
CA PRO A 146 17.16 -9.75 43.82
C PRO A 146 17.09 -9.50 45.32
N ALA A 147 16.01 -9.95 45.97
CA ALA A 147 16.04 -10.15 47.42
C ALA A 147 16.85 -11.42 47.68
N GLY A 148 18.16 -11.26 47.77
CA GLY A 148 19.05 -12.24 48.36
C GLY A 148 19.08 -12.06 49.88
N LEU A 149 19.05 -13.21 50.56
CA LEU A 149 19.26 -13.50 51.99
C LEU A 149 18.03 -13.35 52.90
#